data_AF-A0A373UU23-F1
#
_entry.id   AF-A0A373UU23-F1
#
_cell.length_a   1.000
_cell.length_b   1.000
_cell.length_c   1.000
_cell.angle_alpha   90.00
_cell.angle_beta   90.00
_cell.angle_gamma   90.00
#
_symmetry.space_group_name_H-M   'P 1'
#
loop_
_entity.id
_entity.type
_entity.pdbx_description
1 polymer ?
#
loop_
_entity_poly.entity_id
_entity_poly.type
_entity_poly.pdbx_seq_one_letter_code
_entity_poly.pdbx_strand_id
1 'polypeptide(L)' 'MIKLVGYIPMKKKKGKVLFIEQDGSDSVVGKVTDKIFLFDDLSDKIKPEHIGHELTVSYGMGYSGKAYVSDVSIK' A
#
# COMPACT_ATOMS: atom_id res chain seq x y z
N MET A 1 -11.39 1.60 -6.07
CA MET A 1 -10.00 1.93 -6.49
C MET A 1 -9.18 2.27 -5.24
N ILE A 2 -7.86 2.12 -5.24
CA ILE A 2 -7.04 2.33 -4.03
C ILE A 2 -6.39 3.71 -4.09
N LYS A 3 -6.63 4.56 -3.09
CA LYS A 3 -6.07 5.91 -2.99
C LYS A 3 -5.08 6.00 -1.83
N LEU A 4 -3.89 6.58 -2.05
CA LEU A 4 -2.94 6.82 -0.97
C LEU A 4 -3.42 7.98 -0.10
N VAL A 5 -3.65 7.74 1.19
CA VAL A 5 -4.09 8.76 2.15
C VAL A 5 -2.94 9.28 3.00
N GLY A 6 -1.91 8.46 3.20
CA GLY A 6 -0.71 8.85 3.92
C GLY A 6 0.26 7.69 4.11
N TYR A 7 1.42 7.94 4.70
CA TYR A 7 2.34 6.87 5.09
C TYR A 7 3.15 7.23 6.33
N ILE A 8 3.66 6.22 7.02
CA ILE A 8 4.66 6.37 8.07
C ILE A 8 5.91 5.55 7.73
N PRO A 9 7.12 6.12 7.87
CA PRO A 9 8.35 5.34 7.75
C PRO A 9 8.53 4.40 8.94
N MET A 10 8.98 3.19 8.69
CA MET A 10 9.31 2.23 9.72
C MET A 10 10.64 2.58 10.39
N LYS A 11 10.71 2.47 11.73
CA LYS A 11 11.93 2.81 12.48
C LYS A 11 12.98 1.70 12.53
N LYS A 12 12.57 0.42 12.43
CA LYS A 12 13.45 -0.75 12.65
C LYS A 12 13.97 -1.41 11.36
N LYS A 13 13.28 -1.22 10.24
CA LYS A 13 13.63 -1.77 8.93
C LYS A 13 13.36 -0.71 7.87
N LYS A 14 14.10 -0.76 6.76
CA LYS A 14 13.83 0.07 5.59
C LYS A 14 12.44 -0.33 5.06
N GLY A 15 11.48 0.57 5.20
CA GLY A 15 10.09 0.28 4.89
C GLY A 15 9.16 1.44 5.24
N LYS A 16 7.96 1.41 4.67
CA LYS A 16 6.89 2.38 4.91
C LYS A 16 5.57 1.63 5.10
N VAL A 17 4.77 2.07 6.06
CA VAL A 17 3.38 1.64 6.18
C VAL A 17 2.54 2.68 5.47
N LEU A 18 1.89 2.28 4.38
CA LEU A 18 0.94 3.10 3.64
C LEU A 18 -0.44 2.95 4.25
N PHE A 19 -1.18 4.06 4.29
CA PHE A 19 -2.59 4.09 4.58
C PHE A 19 -3.31 4.33 3.28
N ILE A 20 -4.16 3.38 2.89
CA ILE A 20 -4.90 3.43 1.65
C ILE A 20 -6.39 3.48 1.93
N GLU A 21 -7.11 4.20 1.08
CA GLU A 21 -8.57 4.21 1.06
C GLU A 21 -9.04 3.41 -0.14
N GLN A 22 -9.97 2.50 0.07
CA GLN A 22 -10.61 1.72 -0.98
C GLN A 22 -12.13 1.74 -0.80
N ASP A 23 -12.85 1.74 -1.91
CA ASP A 23 -14.30 1.57 -1.89
C ASP A 23 -14.66 0.19 -1.31
N GLY A 24 -15.68 0.14 -0.45
CA GLY A 24 -16.00 -1.03 0.35
C GLY A 24 -16.18 -2.32 -0.46
N SER A 25 -15.64 -3.42 0.07
CA SER A 25 -15.87 -4.79 -0.42
C SER A 25 -16.95 -5.47 0.44
N ASP A 26 -17.80 -6.26 -0.24
CA ASP A 26 -18.83 -7.18 0.29
C ASP A 26 -19.94 -6.61 1.18
N SER A 27 -19.63 -5.86 2.25
CA SER A 27 -20.61 -5.54 3.33
C SER A 27 -20.50 -4.13 3.93
N VAL A 28 -19.58 -3.27 3.46
CA VAL A 28 -19.38 -1.92 4.01
C VAL A 28 -19.92 -0.87 3.05
N VAL A 29 -20.90 -0.09 3.50
CA VAL A 29 -21.37 1.10 2.78
C VAL A 29 -20.39 2.24 3.03
N GLY A 30 -19.71 2.69 1.97
CA GLY A 30 -18.73 3.77 2.02
C GLY A 30 -17.31 3.29 1.68
N LYS A 31 -16.31 3.93 2.29
CA LYS A 31 -14.90 3.66 2.04
C LYS A 31 -14.25 2.99 3.26
N VAL A 32 -13.36 2.06 3.00
CA VAL A 32 -12.56 1.36 4.01
C VAL A 32 -11.12 1.84 3.91
N THR A 33 -10.50 2.06 5.06
CA THR A 33 -9.07 2.38 5.14
C THR A 33 -8.29 1.13 5.54
N ASP A 34 -7.28 0.77 4.76
CA ASP A 34 -6.41 -0.38 5.03
C ASP A 34 -4.93 0.05 5.09
N LYS A 35 -4.07 -0.84 5.60
CA LYS A 35 -2.63 -0.62 5.77
C LYS A 35 -1.84 -1.57 4.90
N ILE A 36 -0.97 -1.00 4.06
CA ILE A 36 -0.04 -1.77 3.23
C ILE A 36 1.38 -1.58 3.73
N PHE A 37 2.06 -2.69 3.98
CA PHE A 37 3.44 -2.70 4.43
C PHE A 37 4.36 -2.83 3.22
N LEU A 38 5.12 -1.78 2.95
CA LEU A 38 6.19 -1.79 1.95
C LEU A 38 7.54 -1.93 2.64
N PHE A 39 8.38 -2.76 2.06
CA PHE A 39 9.73 -3.02 2.55
C PHE A 39 10.75 -2.65 1.49
N ASP A 40 11.97 -2.34 1.96
CA ASP A 40 13.15 -2.12 1.15
C ASP A 40 12.90 -1.11 0.02
N ASP A 41 13.23 -1.48 -1.21
CA ASP A 41 13.25 -0.57 -2.36
C ASP A 41 11.85 -0.16 -2.85
N LEU A 42 10.82 -0.97 -2.56
CA LEU A 42 9.43 -0.59 -2.84
C LEU A 42 8.99 0.62 -2.01
N SER A 43 9.53 0.77 -0.80
CA SER A 43 9.21 1.91 0.04
C SER A 43 9.79 3.22 -0.48
N ASP A 44 10.91 3.18 -1.21
CA ASP A 44 11.54 4.39 -1.78
C ASP A 44 10.75 4.96 -2.97
N LYS A 45 9.95 4.14 -3.65
CA LYS A 45 9.06 4.58 -4.74
C LYS A 45 7.96 5.54 -4.24
N ILE A 46 7.59 5.48 -2.96
CA ILE A 46 6.54 6.33 -2.39
C ILE A 46 7.12 7.61 -1.80
N LYS A 47 6.67 8.74 -2.33
CA LYS A 47 7.06 10.09 -1.91
C LYS A 47 5.86 10.85 -1.36
N PRO A 48 6.07 11.94 -0.60
CA PRO A 48 4.99 12.79 -0.09
C PRO A 48 4.07 13.33 -1.20
N GLU A 49 4.62 13.59 -2.38
CA GLU A 49 3.88 14.10 -3.55
C GLU A 49 2.82 13.11 -4.08
N HIS A 50 2.95 11.81 -3.77
CA HIS A 50 1.98 10.80 -4.20
C HIS A 50 0.78 10.69 -3.25
N ILE A 51 0.74 11.44 -2.13
CA ILE A 51 -0.41 11.45 -1.24
C ILE A 51 -1.61 12.07 -1.96
N GLY A 52 -2.72 11.36 -1.98
CA GLY A 52 -3.93 11.73 -2.72
C GLY A 52 -4.01 11.15 -4.13
N HIS A 53 -2.95 10.49 -4.62
CA HIS A 53 -2.96 9.79 -5.90
C HIS A 53 -3.51 8.36 -5.78
N GLU A 54 -3.94 7.82 -6.91
CA GLU A 54 -4.33 6.42 -7.00
C GLU A 54 -3.09 5.52 -7.04
N LEU A 55 -3.18 4.41 -6.33
CA LEU A 55 -2.14 3.38 -6.29
C LEU A 55 -2.66 2.09 -6.90
N THR A 56 -1.80 1.44 -7.66
CA THR A 56 -1.95 0.04 -8.05
C THR A 56 -0.92 -0.77 -7.29
N VAL A 57 -1.39 -1.68 -6.45
CA VAL A 57 -0.53 -2.57 -5.67
C VAL A 57 -0.66 -3.97 -6.24
N SER A 58 0.46 -4.52 -6.68
CA SER A 58 0.54 -5.90 -7.16
C SER A 58 1.03 -6.80 -6.04
N TYR A 59 0.34 -7.92 -5.85
CA TYR A 59 0.72 -8.92 -4.87
C TYR A 59 1.31 -10.13 -5.59
N GLY A 60 2.50 -10.55 -5.14
CA GLY A 60 3.10 -11.82 -5.48
C GLY A 60 2.80 -12.87 -4.41
N MET A 61 2.94 -14.14 -4.77
CA MET A 61 2.80 -15.26 -3.85
C MET A 61 4.18 -15.88 -3.63
N GLY A 62 4.69 -15.80 -2.40
CA GLY A 62 6.00 -16.35 -2.08
C GLY A 62 5.96 -17.88 -2.02
N TYR A 63 7.13 -18.52 -2.05
CA TYR A 63 7.28 -19.98 -1.90
C TYR A 63 6.63 -20.57 -0.63
N SER A 64 6.42 -19.74 0.41
CA SER A 64 5.72 -20.10 1.65
C SER A 64 4.18 -19.99 1.55
N GLY A 65 3.62 -19.67 0.39
CA GLY A 65 2.18 -19.41 0.19
C GLY A 65 1.69 -18.07 0.76
N LYS A 66 2.58 -17.26 1.34
CA LYS A 66 2.23 -15.93 1.86
C LYS A 66 2.27 -14.90 0.74
N ALA A 67 1.20 -14.10 0.65
CA ALA A 67 1.14 -12.96 -0.24
C ALA A 67 2.12 -11.87 0.24
N TYR A 68 2.87 -11.28 -0.69
CA TYR A 68 3.74 -10.13 -0.43
C TYR A 68 3.51 -9.09 -1.53
N VAL A 69 3.80 -7.83 -1.22
CA VAL A 69 3.72 -6.77 -2.24
C VAL A 69 4.88 -6.94 -3.20
N SER A 70 4.60 -7.25 -4.46
CA SER A 70 5.60 -7.46 -5.51
C SER A 70 5.92 -6.17 -6.26
N ASP A 71 4.95 -5.30 -6.45
CA ASP A 71 5.15 -3.98 -7.05
C ASP A 71 4.11 -2.96 -6.58
N VAL A 72 4.51 -1.69 -6.62
CA VAL A 72 3.61 -0.55 -6.40
C VAL A 72 3.84 0.48 -7.50
N SER A 73 2.74 0.85 -8.16
CA SER A 73 2.70 1.84 -9.22
C SER A 73 1.72 2.95 -8.85
N ILE A 74 2.14 4.21 -9.03
CA ILE A 74 1.29 5.40 -8.83
C ILE A 74 0.68 5.78 -10.18
N LYS A 75 -0.62 6.11 -10.19
CA LYS A 75 -1.32 6.66 -11.36
C LYS A 75 -1.52 8.17 -11.26
#